data_AF-A0AAP5M758-F1
#
_entry.id   AF-A0AAP5M758-F1
#
_cell.length_a   1.000
_cell.length_b   1.000
_cell.length_c   1.000
_cell.angle_alpha   90.00
_cell.angle_beta   90.00
_cell.angle_gamma   90.00
#
_symmetry.space_group_name_H-M   'P 1'
#
loop_
_entity.id
_entity.type
_entity.pdbx_description
1 polymer ?
#
loop_
_entity_poly.entity_id
_entity_poly.type
_entity_poly.pdbx_seq_one_letter_code
_entity_poly.pdbx_strand_id
1 'polypeptide(L)'
;MPQNNSRIQAKFYPLQHEEWLRACSELKPAEVDVLYYLKTVNPIGQRISIPCNFIASDLKRDKSTISQAILALREKNWLPEWFEVQFREQDNIESNIRDCLKAELSGEVQVVTAVGGIDLLTESEVIEIKEISNWKGALGQILAFSSFFLDHQKRIHLFGRLDLTKLPLAQAICSEFGITVTFEEA
;
A
#
# COMPACT_ATOMS: atom_id res chain seq x y z
N MET A 1 37.08 3.37 43.93
CA MET A 1 36.31 3.67 42.71
C MET A 1 35.57 2.39 42.31
N PRO A 2 34.30 2.21 42.70
CA PRO A 2 33.56 1.00 42.32
C PRO A 2 33.18 1.11 40.83
N GLN A 3 33.68 0.19 40.01
CA GLN A 3 33.21 0.07 38.63
C GLN A 3 31.79 -0.48 38.64
N ASN A 4 30.83 0.36 38.29
CA ASN A 4 29.43 -0.01 38.13
C ASN A 4 29.28 -0.84 36.86
N ASN A 5 29.51 -2.15 36.97
CA ASN A 5 29.44 -3.10 35.87
C ASN A 5 28.01 -3.61 35.68
N SER A 6 27.05 -2.70 35.51
CA SER A 6 25.68 -3.03 35.15
C SER A 6 25.64 -3.53 33.71
N ARG A 7 25.91 -4.83 33.53
CA ARG A 7 25.78 -5.52 32.24
C ARG A 7 24.36 -5.32 31.73
N ILE A 8 24.21 -4.77 30.53
CA ILE A 8 22.92 -4.55 29.90
C ILE A 8 22.26 -5.92 29.69
N GLN A 9 21.16 -6.19 30.40
CA GLN A 9 20.36 -7.43 30.30
C GLN A 9 19.40 -7.40 29.08
N ALA A 10 19.83 -6.82 27.96
CA ALA A 10 19.04 -6.82 26.73
C ALA A 10 19.56 -7.90 25.76
N LYS A 11 18.65 -8.53 25.01
CA LYS A 11 19.02 -9.36 23.86
C LYS A 11 19.19 -8.41 22.67
N PHE A 12 20.29 -8.57 21.94
CA PHE A 12 20.66 -7.70 20.82
C PHE A 12 20.66 -8.50 19.53
N TYR A 13 20.30 -7.83 18.43
CA TYR A 13 20.52 -8.35 17.10
C TYR A 13 22.00 -8.13 16.70
N PRO A 14 22.78 -9.19 16.42
CA PRO A 14 24.18 -9.04 16.04
C PRO A 14 24.30 -8.69 14.55
N LEU A 15 24.23 -7.38 14.24
CA LEU A 15 24.38 -6.89 12.86
C LEU A 15 25.76 -7.23 12.29
N GLN A 16 25.80 -8.02 11.23
CA GLN A 16 27.04 -8.34 10.52
C GLN A 16 27.42 -7.20 9.55
N HIS A 17 28.70 -6.89 9.44
CA HIS A 17 29.17 -5.81 8.55
C HIS A 17 28.80 -6.06 7.09
N GLU A 18 28.94 -7.30 6.62
CA GLU A 18 28.59 -7.70 5.25
C GLU A 18 27.08 -7.57 4.98
N GLU A 19 26.25 -7.96 5.95
CA GLU A 19 24.79 -7.78 5.89
C GLU A 19 24.44 -6.29 5.76
N TRP A 20 25.11 -5.45 6.54
CA TRP A 20 24.90 -4.01 6.51
C TRP A 20 25.29 -3.39 5.18
N LEU A 21 26.46 -3.74 4.63
CA LEU A 21 26.88 -3.27 3.30
C LEU A 21 25.87 -3.67 2.22
N ARG A 22 25.41 -4.92 2.26
CA ARG A 22 24.45 -5.46 1.29
C ARG A 22 23.09 -4.75 1.41
N ALA A 23 22.62 -4.51 2.63
CA ALA A 23 21.38 -3.76 2.87
C ALA A 23 21.50 -2.33 2.33
N CYS A 24 22.61 -1.63 2.59
CA CYS A 24 22.83 -0.27 2.09
C CYS A 24 22.91 -0.20 0.56
N SER A 25 23.35 -1.26 -0.13
CA SER A 25 23.39 -1.28 -1.60
C SER A 25 22.06 -1.67 -2.25
N GLU A 26 21.28 -2.55 -1.62
CA GLU A 26 20.10 -3.16 -2.25
C GLU A 26 18.77 -2.51 -1.80
N LEU A 27 18.77 -1.80 -0.67
CA LEU A 27 17.57 -1.31 -0.02
C LEU A 27 17.51 0.22 0.02
N LYS A 28 16.29 0.75 -0.09
CA LYS A 28 16.01 2.18 0.14
C LYS A 28 16.11 2.50 1.63
N PRO A 29 16.34 3.78 2.03
CA PRO A 29 16.43 4.15 3.44
C PRO A 29 15.24 3.68 4.29
N ALA A 30 14.02 3.75 3.74
CA ALA A 30 12.83 3.28 4.45
C ALA A 30 12.80 1.76 4.67
N GLU A 31 13.30 0.99 3.71
CA GLU A 31 13.41 -0.46 3.76
C GLU A 31 14.47 -0.89 4.79
N VAL A 32 15.62 -0.19 4.81
CA VAL A 32 16.70 -0.42 5.79
C VAL A 32 16.20 -0.22 7.23
N ASP A 33 15.50 0.89 7.48
CA ASP A 33 15.01 1.19 8.82
C ASP A 33 13.97 0.16 9.29
N VAL A 34 13.06 -0.28 8.40
CA VAL A 34 12.09 -1.34 8.71
C VAL A 34 12.79 -2.66 8.99
N LEU A 35 13.77 -3.05 8.16
CA LEU A 35 14.53 -4.28 8.33
C LEU A 35 15.19 -4.34 9.72
N TYR A 36 15.86 -3.26 10.12
CA TYR A 36 16.55 -3.22 11.40
C TYR A 36 15.61 -3.02 12.59
N TYR A 37 14.50 -2.29 12.43
CA TYR A 37 13.44 -2.28 13.42
C TYR A 37 12.96 -3.71 13.72
N LEU A 38 12.62 -4.49 12.70
CA LEU A 38 12.17 -5.87 12.87
C LEU A 38 13.21 -6.71 13.60
N LYS A 39 14.46 -6.67 13.13
CA LYS A 39 15.58 -7.43 13.71
C LYS A 39 15.84 -7.07 15.18
N THR A 40 15.67 -5.82 15.57
CA THR A 40 15.88 -5.36 16.95
C THR A 40 14.71 -5.65 17.89
N VAL A 41 13.47 -5.62 17.40
CA VAL A 41 12.27 -5.93 18.20
C VAL A 41 12.19 -7.41 18.55
N ASN A 42 12.69 -8.28 17.67
CA ASN A 42 12.68 -9.72 17.91
C ASN A 42 14.02 -10.38 17.55
N PRO A 43 15.04 -10.18 18.40
CA PRO A 43 16.38 -10.71 18.14
C PRO A 43 16.46 -12.24 18.24
N ILE A 44 15.45 -12.90 18.79
CA ILE A 44 15.38 -14.36 18.99
C ILE A 44 14.73 -15.06 17.80
N GLY A 45 13.97 -14.33 16.98
CA GLY A 45 13.26 -14.87 15.82
C GLY A 45 12.06 -15.76 16.16
N GLN A 46 11.36 -15.49 17.26
CA GLN A 46 10.07 -16.15 17.51
C GLN A 46 9.04 -15.63 16.52
N ARG A 47 8.18 -16.49 15.97
CA ARG A 47 7.15 -16.02 15.04
C ARG A 47 6.22 -15.02 15.71
N ILE A 48 6.20 -13.80 15.19
CA ILE A 48 5.33 -12.72 15.65
C ILE A 48 4.77 -11.97 14.46
N SER A 49 3.56 -11.46 14.64
CA SER A 49 2.94 -10.52 13.73
C SER A 49 2.96 -9.14 14.39
N ILE A 50 3.53 -8.16 13.69
CA ILE A 50 3.55 -6.76 14.14
C ILE A 50 2.73 -5.94 13.13
N PRO A 51 1.58 -5.38 13.54
CA PRO A 51 0.80 -4.51 12.68
C PRO A 51 1.58 -3.26 12.23
N CYS A 52 1.42 -2.85 10.97
CA CYS A 52 2.19 -1.77 10.35
C CYS A 52 2.05 -0.42 11.10
N ASN A 53 0.93 -0.16 11.77
CA ASN A 53 0.70 1.06 12.54
C ASN A 53 1.64 1.20 13.75
N PHE A 54 2.05 0.08 14.38
CA PHE A 54 3.04 0.12 15.46
C PHE A 54 4.42 0.49 14.94
N ILE A 55 4.84 -0.18 13.86
CA ILE A 55 6.12 0.10 13.18
C ILE A 55 6.17 1.56 12.71
N ALA A 56 5.08 2.06 12.12
CA ALA A 56 4.92 3.44 11.68
C ALA A 56 5.05 4.45 12.83
N SER A 57 4.39 4.18 13.96
CA SER A 57 4.48 5.00 15.17
C SER A 57 5.91 5.07 15.70
N ASP A 58 6.59 3.92 15.83
CA ASP A 58 7.92 3.83 16.43
C ASP A 58 9.00 4.45 15.53
N LEU A 59 8.89 4.24 14.22
CA LEU A 59 9.79 4.84 13.22
C LEU A 59 9.41 6.29 12.86
N LYS A 60 8.31 6.82 13.40
CA LYS A 60 7.78 8.16 13.09
C LYS A 60 7.63 8.38 11.58
N ARG A 61 7.03 7.41 10.89
CA ARG A 61 6.80 7.43 9.44
C ARG A 61 5.36 7.11 9.12
N ASP A 62 4.94 7.51 7.92
CA ASP A 62 3.61 7.18 7.41
C ASP A 62 3.42 5.66 7.24
N LYS A 63 2.21 5.20 7.57
CA LYS A 63 1.83 3.78 7.44
C LYS A 63 2.01 3.27 6.01
N SER A 64 1.72 4.09 5.01
CA SER A 64 1.90 3.75 3.59
C SER A 64 3.37 3.46 3.27
N THR A 65 4.29 4.32 3.73
CA THR A 65 5.74 4.14 3.58
C THR A 65 6.22 2.84 4.21
N ILE A 66 5.75 2.52 5.42
CA ILE A 66 6.08 1.25 6.09
C ILE A 66 5.53 0.04 5.32
N SER A 67 4.27 0.11 4.88
CA SER A 67 3.64 -0.98 4.12
C SER A 67 4.37 -1.25 2.82
N GLN A 68 4.76 -0.20 2.09
CA GLN A 68 5.55 -0.31 0.85
C GLN A 68 6.95 -0.86 1.12
N ALA A 69 7.60 -0.42 2.20
CA ALA A 69 8.89 -0.96 2.60
C ALA A 69 8.83 -2.46 2.92
N ILE A 70 7.78 -2.93 3.63
CA ILE A 70 7.60 -4.35 3.93
C ILE A 70 7.38 -5.18 2.65
N LEU A 71 6.59 -4.67 1.70
CA LEU A 71 6.41 -5.33 0.39
C LEU A 71 7.72 -5.45 -0.37
N ALA A 72 8.48 -4.35 -0.47
CA ALA A 72 9.77 -4.34 -1.15
C ALA A 72 10.79 -5.30 -0.48
N LEU A 73 10.82 -5.35 0.86
CA LEU A 73 11.65 -6.30 1.59
C LEU A 73 11.24 -7.76 1.31
N ARG A 74 9.94 -8.02 1.13
CA ARG A 74 9.43 -9.35 0.77
C ARG A 74 9.92 -9.77 -0.61
N GLU A 75 9.72 -8.91 -1.60
CA GLU A 75 10.11 -9.16 -2.99
C GLU A 75 11.62 -9.37 -3.13
N LYS A 76 12.41 -8.60 -2.37
CA LYS A 76 13.88 -8.71 -2.36
C LYS A 76 14.41 -9.79 -1.41
N ASN A 77 13.56 -10.62 -0.81
CA ASN A 77 13.95 -11.67 0.15
C ASN A 77 14.76 -11.17 1.36
N TRP A 78 14.48 -9.95 1.83
CA TRP A 78 15.09 -9.37 3.03
C TRP A 78 14.24 -9.50 4.29
N LEU A 79 12.96 -9.88 4.16
CA LEU A 79 12.10 -10.06 5.33
C LEU A 79 12.62 -11.21 6.22
N PRO A 80 12.74 -11.00 7.55
CA PRO A 80 13.07 -12.07 8.47
C PRO A 80 12.04 -13.21 8.41
N GLU A 81 12.50 -14.46 8.42
CA GLU A 81 11.64 -15.66 8.31
C GLU A 81 10.56 -15.76 9.39
N TRP A 82 10.80 -15.15 10.54
CA TRP A 82 9.89 -15.15 11.68
C TRP A 82 8.81 -14.07 11.58
N PHE A 83 8.93 -13.13 10.64
CA PHE A 83 7.99 -12.01 10.52
C PHE A 83 6.84 -12.39 9.58
N GLU A 84 5.64 -12.51 10.14
CA GLU A 84 4.42 -12.73 9.36
C GLU A 84 3.79 -11.38 9.02
N VAL A 85 3.68 -11.09 7.73
CA VAL A 85 3.08 -9.83 7.28
C VAL A 85 1.56 -9.94 7.32
N GLN A 86 0.92 -9.12 8.16
CA GLN A 86 -0.51 -8.85 8.06
C GLN A 86 -0.75 -7.73 7.05
N PHE A 87 -0.86 -8.08 5.78
CA PHE A 87 -1.50 -7.18 4.82
C PHE A 87 -3.01 -7.20 5.08
N ARG A 88 -3.67 -6.05 5.00
CA ARG A 88 -5.13 -6.05 4.84
C ARG A 88 -5.41 -6.64 3.47
N GLU A 89 -6.22 -7.69 3.40
CA GLU A 89 -6.60 -8.33 2.13
C GLU A 89 -7.12 -7.30 1.11
N GLN A 90 -7.86 -6.27 1.56
CA GLN A 90 -8.35 -5.17 0.73
C GLN A 90 -7.27 -4.39 -0.04
N ASP A 91 -6.14 -4.08 0.59
CA ASP A 91 -5.07 -3.27 -0.05
C ASP A 91 -4.39 -4.06 -1.20
N ASN A 92 -4.43 -5.39 -1.09
CA ASN A 92 -3.91 -6.30 -2.10
C ASN A 92 -4.90 -6.45 -3.28
N ILE A 93 -6.21 -6.50 -3.00
CA ILE A 93 -7.23 -6.64 -4.05
C ILE A 93 -7.25 -5.40 -4.95
N GLU A 94 -7.35 -4.18 -4.38
CA GLU A 94 -7.37 -2.93 -5.18
C GLU A 94 -6.13 -2.82 -6.10
N SER A 95 -4.95 -3.19 -5.56
CA SER A 95 -3.70 -3.20 -6.32
C SER A 95 -3.70 -4.26 -7.42
N ASN A 96 -4.16 -5.49 -7.15
CA ASN A 96 -4.23 -6.56 -8.15
C ASN A 96 -5.17 -6.18 -9.30
N ILE A 97 -6.33 -5.62 -8.97
CA ILE A 97 -7.33 -5.16 -9.95
C ILE A 97 -6.74 -4.06 -10.81
N ARG A 98 -6.08 -3.07 -10.19
CA ARG A 98 -5.38 -2.01 -10.91
C ARG A 98 -4.35 -2.57 -11.87
N ASP A 99 -3.53 -3.52 -11.42
CA ASP A 99 -2.46 -4.07 -12.23
C ASP A 99 -3.02 -4.93 -13.39
N CYS A 100 -4.13 -5.65 -13.18
CA CYS A 100 -4.88 -6.32 -14.23
C CYS A 100 -5.45 -5.34 -15.27
N LEU A 101 -6.14 -4.29 -14.82
CA LEU A 101 -6.70 -3.25 -15.70
C LEU A 101 -5.60 -2.50 -16.45
N LYS A 102 -4.45 -2.27 -15.81
CA LYS A 102 -3.29 -1.67 -16.47
C LYS A 102 -2.79 -2.55 -17.60
N ALA A 103 -2.70 -3.86 -17.39
CA ALA A 103 -2.27 -4.80 -18.41
C ALA A 103 -3.27 -4.89 -19.57
N GLU A 104 -4.56 -4.77 -19.30
CA GLU A 104 -5.63 -4.79 -20.31
C GLU A 104 -5.70 -3.49 -21.12
N LEU A 105 -5.70 -2.34 -20.44
CA LEU A 105 -6.01 -1.05 -21.03
C LEU A 105 -4.77 -0.24 -21.44
N SER A 106 -3.58 -0.66 -21.01
CA SER A 106 -2.31 0.07 -21.17
C SER A 106 -2.38 1.49 -20.59
N GLY A 107 -1.86 1.66 -19.36
CA GLY A 107 -1.89 2.95 -18.68
C GLY A 107 -0.81 3.16 -17.63
N GLU A 108 -0.79 4.37 -17.08
CA GLU A 108 0.08 4.80 -15.99
C GLU A 108 -0.66 4.68 -14.65
N VAL A 109 0.03 4.19 -13.63
CA VAL A 109 -0.53 3.99 -12.28
C VAL A 109 0.00 5.03 -11.32
N GLN A 110 -0.82 5.41 -10.33
CA GLN A 110 -0.46 6.38 -9.30
C GLN A 110 0.05 7.72 -9.88
N VAL A 111 -0.62 8.22 -10.91
CA VAL A 111 -0.26 9.52 -11.51
C VAL A 111 -0.52 10.62 -10.50
N VAL A 112 0.55 11.26 -10.02
CA VAL A 112 0.47 12.27 -8.97
C VAL A 112 -0.05 13.58 -9.55
N THR A 113 -1.15 14.07 -8.98
CA THR A 113 -1.72 15.39 -9.25
C THR A 113 -1.61 16.29 -8.02
N ALA A 114 -2.00 17.55 -8.15
CA ALA A 114 -2.05 18.48 -7.02
C ALA A 114 -3.08 18.09 -5.93
N VAL A 115 -4.03 17.20 -6.23
CA VAL A 115 -5.13 16.81 -5.32
C VAL A 115 -5.10 15.33 -4.90
N GLY A 116 -4.10 14.57 -5.34
CA GLY A 116 -3.97 13.14 -5.04
C GLY A 116 -3.38 12.33 -6.19
N GLY A 117 -3.22 11.03 -5.99
CA GLY A 117 -2.79 10.09 -7.03
C GLY A 117 -3.99 9.44 -7.72
N ILE A 118 -3.98 9.40 -9.04
CA ILE A 118 -4.96 8.66 -9.85
C ILE A 118 -4.56 7.18 -9.85
N ASP A 119 -5.52 6.28 -9.62
CA ASP A 119 -5.23 4.84 -9.60
C ASP A 119 -4.71 4.33 -10.94
N LEU A 120 -5.44 4.62 -12.02
CA LEU A 120 -5.03 4.28 -13.39
C LEU A 120 -5.45 5.38 -14.37
N LEU A 121 -4.49 5.86 -15.15
CA LEU A 121 -4.67 6.81 -16.24
C LEU A 121 -4.32 6.12 -17.56
N THR A 122 -5.27 6.04 -18.49
CA THR A 122 -5.03 5.52 -19.84
C THR A 122 -4.98 6.68 -20.84
N GLU A 123 -4.81 6.40 -22.13
CA GLU A 123 -4.87 7.44 -23.17
C GLU A 123 -6.22 8.15 -23.26
N SER A 124 -7.30 7.55 -22.73
CA SER A 124 -8.67 8.04 -22.90
C SER A 124 -9.53 8.02 -21.63
N GLU A 125 -9.08 7.40 -20.54
CA GLU A 125 -9.83 7.25 -19.30
C GLU A 125 -9.02 7.69 -18.08
N VAL A 126 -9.69 8.34 -17.14
CA VAL A 126 -9.28 8.46 -15.74
C VAL A 126 -10.08 7.43 -14.95
N ILE A 127 -9.39 6.50 -14.31
CA ILE A 127 -10.01 5.37 -13.63
C ILE A 127 -9.67 5.40 -12.14
N GLU A 128 -10.69 5.42 -11.29
CA GLU A 128 -10.60 5.24 -9.84
C GLU A 128 -11.13 3.85 -9.46
N ILE A 129 -10.39 3.12 -8.64
CA ILE A 129 -10.67 1.72 -8.29
C ILE A 129 -11.00 1.66 -6.80
N LYS A 130 -12.17 1.13 -6.43
CA LYS A 130 -12.60 1.12 -5.03
C LYS A 130 -13.47 -0.06 -4.65
N GLU A 131 -13.37 -0.50 -3.40
CA GLU A 131 -14.34 -1.45 -2.84
C GLU A 131 -15.75 -0.82 -2.86
N ILE A 132 -16.77 -1.61 -3.22
CA ILE A 132 -18.14 -1.15 -3.45
C ILE A 132 -18.73 -0.36 -2.27
N SER A 133 -18.36 -0.66 -1.02
CA SER A 133 -18.84 0.10 0.14
C SER A 133 -18.32 1.55 0.19
N ASN A 134 -17.25 1.85 -0.54
CA ASN A 134 -16.56 3.14 -0.57
C ASN A 134 -16.81 3.93 -1.87
N TRP A 135 -17.80 3.56 -2.68
CA TRP A 135 -18.09 4.18 -3.99
C TRP A 135 -18.25 5.71 -3.95
N LYS A 136 -18.76 6.27 -2.84
CA LYS A 136 -18.90 7.73 -2.67
C LYS A 136 -17.55 8.45 -2.60
N GLY A 137 -16.55 7.80 -2.00
CA GLY A 137 -15.17 8.30 -1.98
C GLY A 137 -14.60 8.36 -3.38
N ALA A 138 -14.79 7.28 -4.15
CA ALA A 138 -14.37 7.21 -5.53
C ALA A 138 -15.02 8.30 -6.41
N LEU A 139 -16.33 8.56 -6.21
CA LEU A 139 -17.03 9.66 -6.88
C LEU A 139 -16.38 11.02 -6.59
N GLY A 140 -16.05 11.31 -5.33
CA GLY A 140 -15.39 12.57 -4.97
C GLY A 140 -14.01 12.70 -5.60
N GLN A 141 -13.22 11.63 -5.57
CA GLN A 141 -11.86 11.59 -6.12
C GLN A 141 -11.87 11.78 -7.64
N ILE A 142 -12.70 11.03 -8.37
CA ILE A 142 -12.71 11.11 -9.83
C ILE A 142 -13.18 12.47 -10.34
N LEU A 143 -14.12 13.11 -9.64
CA LEU A 143 -14.53 14.48 -9.96
C LEU A 143 -13.36 15.47 -9.78
N ALA A 144 -12.59 15.32 -8.70
CA ALA A 144 -11.40 16.14 -8.47
C ALA A 144 -10.33 15.92 -9.56
N PHE A 145 -10.03 14.65 -9.90
CA PHE A 145 -9.03 14.30 -10.91
C PHE A 145 -9.43 14.73 -12.32
N SER A 146 -10.71 14.65 -12.67
CA SER A 146 -11.19 15.01 -14.00
C SER A 146 -10.92 16.48 -14.39
N SER A 147 -10.70 17.37 -13.42
CA SER A 147 -10.32 18.76 -13.69
C SER A 147 -8.95 18.91 -14.37
N PHE A 148 -8.07 17.91 -14.26
CA PHE A 148 -6.75 17.86 -14.89
C PHE A 148 -6.78 17.20 -16.28
N PHE A 149 -7.83 16.44 -16.60
CA PHE A 149 -7.94 15.60 -17.79
C PHE A 149 -9.32 15.77 -18.44
N LEU A 150 -9.56 16.95 -19.03
CA LEU A 150 -10.88 17.35 -19.53
C LEU A 150 -11.42 16.47 -20.68
N ASP A 151 -10.52 15.93 -21.50
CA ASP A 151 -10.87 15.10 -22.66
C ASP A 151 -11.02 13.61 -22.31
N HIS A 152 -10.73 13.22 -21.07
CA HIS A 152 -10.79 11.82 -20.64
C HIS A 152 -12.18 11.45 -20.14
N GLN A 153 -12.59 10.21 -20.45
CA GLN A 153 -13.77 9.61 -19.86
C GLN A 153 -13.51 9.29 -18.38
N LYS A 154 -14.54 9.44 -17.56
CA LYS A 154 -14.47 9.19 -16.12
C LYS A 154 -15.02 7.80 -15.85
N ARG A 155 -14.23 6.93 -15.23
CA ARG A 155 -14.65 5.59 -14.86
C ARG A 155 -14.36 5.27 -13.40
N ILE A 156 -15.36 4.77 -12.68
CA ILE A 156 -15.15 4.14 -11.38
C ILE A 156 -15.24 2.63 -11.58
N HIS A 157 -14.18 1.91 -11.22
CA HIS A 157 -14.17 0.46 -11.19
C HIS A 157 -14.39 -0.01 -9.74
N LEU A 158 -15.59 -0.54 -9.45
CA LEU A 158 -15.93 -1.05 -8.13
C LEU A 158 -15.59 -2.55 -8.00
N PHE A 159 -15.23 -2.98 -6.80
CA PHE A 159 -14.99 -4.41 -6.53
C PHE A 159 -15.52 -4.88 -5.19
N GLY A 160 -15.57 -6.20 -5.00
CA GLY A 160 -15.92 -6.88 -3.76
C GLY A 160 -17.14 -7.78 -3.90
N ARG A 161 -17.84 -8.05 -2.79
CA ARG A 161 -19.06 -8.85 -2.84
C ARG A 161 -20.19 -8.07 -3.52
N LEU A 162 -20.86 -8.71 -4.49
CA LEU A 162 -21.99 -8.12 -5.19
C LEU A 162 -23.08 -7.67 -4.20
N ASP A 163 -23.39 -6.37 -4.24
CA ASP A 163 -24.47 -5.75 -3.49
C ASP A 163 -25.51 -5.20 -4.48
N LEU A 164 -26.59 -5.95 -4.63
CA LEU A 164 -27.69 -5.66 -5.56
C LEU A 164 -28.44 -4.36 -5.24
N THR A 165 -28.18 -3.74 -4.09
CA THR A 165 -28.76 -2.43 -3.73
C THR A 165 -27.76 -1.32 -4.00
N LYS A 166 -26.51 -1.47 -3.58
CA LYS A 166 -25.49 -0.43 -3.73
C LYS A 166 -25.02 -0.25 -5.17
N LEU A 167 -24.81 -1.33 -5.93
CA LEU A 167 -24.26 -1.21 -7.28
C LEU A 167 -25.19 -0.41 -8.21
N PRO A 168 -26.51 -0.70 -8.29
CA PRO A 168 -27.42 0.10 -9.10
C PRO A 168 -27.54 1.55 -8.62
N LEU A 169 -27.50 1.77 -7.29
CA LEU A 169 -27.55 3.12 -6.73
C LEU A 169 -26.30 3.93 -7.10
N ALA A 170 -25.11 3.33 -7.00
CA ALA A 170 -23.86 3.95 -7.41
C ALA A 170 -23.85 4.25 -8.91
N GLN A 171 -24.30 3.30 -9.75
CA GLN A 171 -24.45 3.49 -11.19
C GLN A 171 -25.39 4.66 -11.52
N ALA A 172 -26.56 4.71 -10.90
CA ALA A 172 -27.55 5.77 -11.13
C ALA A 172 -26.96 7.15 -10.79
N ILE A 173 -26.39 7.31 -9.60
CA ILE A 173 -25.84 8.60 -9.14
C ILE A 173 -24.63 9.01 -9.98
N CYS A 174 -23.68 8.10 -10.24
CA CYS A 174 -22.49 8.41 -11.03
C CYS A 174 -22.83 8.77 -12.48
N SER A 175 -23.91 8.20 -13.04
CA SER A 175 -24.36 8.54 -14.41
C SER A 175 -24.79 10.00 -14.54
N GLU A 176 -25.31 10.63 -13.48
CA GLU A 176 -25.66 12.06 -13.47
C GLU A 176 -24.44 12.97 -13.67
N PHE A 177 -23.24 12.47 -13.36
CA PHE A 177 -21.97 13.17 -13.53
C PHE A 177 -21.20 12.74 -14.80
N GLY A 178 -21.83 11.92 -15.65
CA GLY A 178 -21.18 11.35 -16.84
C GLY A 178 -20.03 10.41 -16.48
N ILE A 179 -20.16 9.65 -15.38
CA ILE A 179 -19.17 8.68 -14.93
C ILE A 179 -19.68 7.26 -15.21
N THR A 180 -18.88 6.47 -15.90
CA THR A 180 -19.15 5.05 -16.12
C THR A 180 -18.75 4.25 -14.89
N VAL A 181 -19.63 3.38 -14.42
CA VAL A 181 -19.35 2.48 -13.29
C VAL A 181 -19.28 1.04 -13.78
N THR A 182 -18.11 0.41 -13.64
CA THR A 182 -17.90 -1.02 -13.88
C THR A 182 -17.73 -1.76 -12.55
N PHE A 183 -17.96 -3.08 -12.54
CA PHE A 183 -17.88 -3.88 -11.33
C PHE A 183 -17.29 -5.27 -11.61
N GLU A 184 -16.49 -5.77 -10.67
CA GLU A 184 -16.07 -7.17 -10.63
C GLU A 184 -16.14 -7.78 -9.21
N GLU A 185 -16.40 -9.08 -9.14
CA GLU A 185 -16.44 -9.80 -7.86
C GLU A 185 -15.02 -10.17 -7.39
N ALA A 186 -14.71 -9.89 -6.11
CA ALA A 186 -13.42 -10.16 -5.47
C ALA A 186 -13.59 -10.53 -3.99
#